data_AF-A0A5E4I0A2-F1
#
_entry.id   AF-A0A5E4I0A2-F1
#
_cell.length_a   1.000
_cell.length_b   1.000
_cell.length_c   1.000
_cell.angle_alpha   90.00
_cell.angle_beta   90.00
_cell.angle_gamma   90.00
#
_symmetry.space_group_name_H-M   'P 1'
#
loop_
_entity.id
_entity.type
_entity.pdbx_description
1 polymer ?
#
loop_
_entity_poly.entity_id
_entity_poly.type
_entity_poly.pdbx_seq_one_letter_code
_entity_poly.pdbx_strand_id
1 'polypeptide(L)'
;MAKLSITDTQKYAIVLVVIAAAAVLLAPLLLQQAAPSQKAGDPEAFFSNVGSSPKIAIIADITGAQTQAAKTAILQCSVDLRSNIITALGKNTVYIACEGSNCLVSESNEANTTKPISPSGISNATFGMPQFYISYGKPIDPAYFADKAHFWVNDTLTYPCSIYSIETQNATAAGNASQ
;
A
#
# COMPACT_ATOMS: atom_id res chain seq x y z
N MET A 1 18.46 -26.36 -56.56
CA MET A 1 18.19 -25.96 -55.16
C MET A 1 19.43 -25.28 -54.61
N ALA A 2 19.44 -23.97 -54.45
CA ALA A 2 20.60 -23.26 -53.90
C ALA A 2 20.61 -23.36 -52.37
N LYS A 3 21.67 -23.95 -51.80
CA LYS A 3 21.92 -23.89 -50.36
C LYS A 3 22.39 -22.49 -50.01
N LEU A 4 21.59 -21.74 -49.26
CA LEU A 4 21.99 -20.46 -48.68
C LEU A 4 23.10 -20.74 -47.65
N SER A 5 24.35 -20.39 -47.99
CA SER A 5 25.49 -20.54 -47.08
C SER A 5 25.62 -19.27 -46.25
N ILE A 6 25.24 -19.35 -44.98
CA ILE A 6 25.40 -18.27 -44.00
C ILE A 6 26.87 -18.24 -43.58
N THR A 7 27.56 -17.14 -43.84
CA THR A 7 28.96 -16.94 -43.44
C THR A 7 29.07 -16.86 -41.90
N ASP A 8 30.20 -17.26 -41.33
CA ASP A 8 30.36 -17.35 -39.87
C ASP A 8 30.13 -15.99 -39.18
N THR A 9 30.48 -14.88 -39.84
CA THR A 9 30.18 -13.51 -39.37
C THR A 9 28.69 -13.24 -39.19
N GLN A 10 27.84 -13.77 -40.08
CA GLN A 10 26.38 -13.65 -39.95
C GLN A 10 25.82 -14.52 -38.82
N LYS A 11 26.44 -15.67 -38.54
CA LYS A 11 26.05 -16.50 -37.38
C LYS A 11 26.34 -15.79 -36.06
N TYR A 12 27.51 -15.15 -35.93
CA TYR A 12 27.85 -14.36 -34.74
C TYR A 12 26.92 -13.17 -34.53
N ALA A 13 26.57 -12.46 -35.61
CA ALA A 13 25.62 -11.36 -35.54
C ALA A 13 24.23 -11.80 -35.07
N ILE A 14 23.73 -12.94 -35.58
CA ILE A 14 22.44 -13.51 -35.16
C ILE A 14 22.48 -13.91 -33.68
N VAL A 15 23.55 -14.57 -33.23
CA VAL A 15 23.69 -14.97 -31.82
C VAL A 15 23.70 -13.75 -30.90
N LEU A 16 24.43 -12.69 -31.26
CA LEU A 16 24.46 -11.44 -30.47
C LEU A 16 23.09 -10.77 -30.40
N VAL A 17 22.33 -10.73 -31.50
CA VAL A 17 20.97 -10.18 -31.51
C VAL A 17 20.02 -11.00 -30.63
N VAL A 18 20.12 -12.33 -30.66
CA VAL A 18 19.29 -13.21 -29.82
C VAL A 18 19.63 -13.03 -28.33
N ILE A 19 20.90 -12.90 -27.97
CA ILE A 19 21.31 -12.64 -26.58
C ILE A 19 20.85 -11.26 -26.11
N ALA A 20 20.99 -10.23 -26.95
CA ALA A 20 20.52 -8.88 -26.63
C ALA A 20 18.99 -8.83 -26.46
N ALA A 21 18.24 -9.52 -27.33
CA ALA A 21 16.79 -9.63 -27.21
C ALA A 21 16.37 -10.38 -25.93
N ALA A 22 17.07 -11.45 -25.56
CA ALA A 22 16.83 -12.17 -24.32
C ALA A 22 17.11 -11.29 -23.09
N ALA A 23 18.19 -10.49 -23.10
CA ALA A 23 18.52 -9.58 -22.00
C ALA A 23 17.46 -8.48 -21.81
N VAL A 24 16.93 -7.91 -22.90
CA VAL A 24 15.85 -6.91 -22.84
C VAL A 24 14.54 -7.51 -22.33
N LEU A 25 14.25 -8.77 -22.66
CA LEU A 25 13.06 -9.48 -22.17
C LEU A 25 13.16 -9.91 -20.69
N LEU A 26 14.37 -10.10 -20.16
CA LEU A 26 14.62 -10.51 -18.78
C LEU A 26 14.77 -9.35 -17.79
N ALA A 27 15.12 -8.15 -18.26
CA ALA A 27 15.25 -6.96 -17.41
C ALA A 27 13.99 -6.58 -16.60
N PRO A 28 12.75 -6.69 -17.14
CA PRO A 28 11.53 -6.39 -16.37
C PRO A 28 11.27 -7.42 -15.26
N LEU A 29 11.67 -8.69 -15.45
CA LEU A 29 11.52 -9.73 -14.43
C LEU A 29 12.44 -9.51 -13.22
N LEU A 30 13.66 -9.01 -13.46
CA LEU A 30 14.61 -8.70 -12.38
C LEU A 30 14.20 -7.45 -11.59
N LEU A 31 13.58 -6.47 -12.24
CA LEU A 31 13.05 -5.27 -11.58
C LEU A 31 11.80 -5.56 -10.73
N GLN A 32 11.02 -6.60 -11.03
CA GLN A 32 9.84 -6.98 -10.24
C GLN A 32 10.17 -7.69 -8.91
N GLN A 33 11.37 -8.25 -8.75
CA GLN A 33 11.74 -8.95 -7.51
C GLN A 33 12.47 -8.08 -6.49
N ALA A 34 12.86 -6.86 -6.86
CA ALA A 34 13.44 -5.88 -5.95
C ALA A 34 12.36 -4.88 -5.50
N ALA A 35 11.26 -5.37 -4.93
CA ALA A 35 10.50 -4.52 -4.02
C ALA A 35 11.47 -4.18 -2.88
N PRO A 36 11.78 -2.90 -2.59
CA PRO A 36 12.64 -2.56 -1.47
C PRO A 36 12.05 -3.26 -0.25
N SER A 37 12.83 -4.14 0.37
CA SER A 37 12.48 -4.72 1.66
C SER A 37 12.52 -3.59 2.66
N GLN A 38 11.44 -2.80 2.71
CA GLN A 38 11.20 -1.90 3.82
C GLN A 38 11.16 -2.81 5.04
N LYS A 39 12.16 -2.71 5.91
CA LYS A 39 12.08 -3.37 7.21
C LYS A 39 10.92 -2.73 7.96
N ALA A 40 10.12 -3.55 8.63
CA ALA A 40 9.18 -3.03 9.62
C ALA A 40 9.98 -2.13 10.57
N GLY A 41 9.58 -0.88 10.66
CA GLY A 41 10.27 0.22 11.30
C GLY A 41 9.47 0.80 12.46
N ASP A 42 9.97 1.94 12.92
CA ASP A 42 9.50 2.68 14.08
C ASP A 42 8.12 3.32 13.86
N PRO A 43 7.10 2.99 14.68
CA PRO A 43 5.80 3.65 14.64
C PRO A 43 5.89 5.18 14.73
N GLU A 44 6.85 5.73 15.48
CA GLU A 44 7.02 7.18 15.66
C GLU A 44 7.33 7.87 14.33
N ALA A 45 8.17 7.25 13.49
CA ALA A 45 8.51 7.77 12.17
C ALA A 45 7.28 7.82 11.24
N PHE A 46 6.44 6.78 11.29
CA PHE A 46 5.18 6.76 10.52
C PHE A 46 4.22 7.87 10.99
N PHE A 47 4.00 7.99 12.30
CA PHE A 47 3.09 9.00 12.83
C PHE A 47 3.61 10.44 12.66
N SER A 48 4.92 10.65 12.68
CA SER A 48 5.55 11.93 12.30
C SER A 48 5.26 12.28 10.83
N ASN A 49 5.33 11.29 9.93
CA ASN A 49 4.97 11.47 8.53
C ASN A 49 3.46 11.74 8.34
N VAL A 50 2.59 11.08 9.11
CA VAL A 50 1.15 11.39 9.14
C VAL A 50 0.91 12.82 9.63
N GLY A 51 1.62 13.27 10.65
CA GLY A 51 1.53 14.63 11.20
C GLY A 51 1.92 15.70 10.18
N SER A 52 3.00 15.47 9.43
CA SER A 52 3.52 16.42 8.43
C SER A 52 2.79 16.38 7.09
N SER A 53 2.18 15.25 6.70
CA SER A 53 1.51 15.12 5.40
C SER A 53 0.18 15.88 5.35
N PRO A 54 -0.15 16.59 4.24
CA PRO A 54 -1.46 17.23 4.07
C PRO A 54 -2.57 16.26 3.66
N LYS A 55 -2.20 15.10 3.09
CA LYS A 55 -3.11 14.03 2.68
C LYS A 55 -2.63 12.68 3.21
N ILE A 56 -3.58 11.79 3.49
CA ILE A 56 -3.29 10.40 3.85
C ILE A 56 -4.14 9.45 3.01
N ALA A 57 -3.69 8.21 2.86
CA ALA A 57 -4.45 7.16 2.22
C ALA A 57 -4.92 6.13 3.26
N ILE A 58 -6.15 5.67 3.12
CA ILE A 58 -6.71 4.55 3.87
C ILE A 58 -7.16 3.51 2.86
N ILE A 59 -6.59 2.32 2.92
CA ILE A 59 -6.81 1.24 1.97
C ILE A 59 -7.44 0.07 2.73
N ALA A 60 -8.68 -0.26 2.40
CA ALA A 60 -9.44 -1.38 2.94
C ALA A 60 -9.48 -2.50 1.89
N ASP A 61 -8.68 -3.54 2.08
CA ASP A 61 -8.59 -4.68 1.16
C ASP A 61 -9.30 -5.91 1.74
N ILE A 62 -10.49 -6.22 1.21
CA ILE A 62 -11.30 -7.35 1.64
C ILE A 62 -11.06 -8.63 0.84
N THR A 63 -10.11 -8.63 -0.11
CA THR A 63 -9.89 -9.74 -1.05
C THR A 63 -9.58 -11.07 -0.36
N GLY A 64 -8.85 -11.03 0.76
CA GLY A 64 -8.50 -12.23 1.52
C GLY A 64 -9.60 -12.75 2.47
N ALA A 65 -10.62 -11.94 2.75
CA ALA A 65 -11.62 -12.24 3.78
C ALA A 65 -12.67 -13.23 3.25
N GLN A 66 -12.71 -14.43 3.85
CA GLN A 66 -13.63 -15.51 3.47
C GLN A 66 -15.03 -15.37 4.08
N THR A 67 -15.16 -14.66 5.21
CA THR A 67 -16.43 -14.48 5.92
C THR A 67 -16.95 -13.06 5.81
N GLN A 68 -18.27 -12.90 5.87
CA GLN A 68 -18.89 -11.57 5.94
C GLN A 68 -18.43 -10.80 7.19
N ALA A 69 -18.21 -11.49 8.32
CA ALA A 69 -17.72 -10.89 9.54
C ALA A 69 -16.35 -10.23 9.35
N ALA A 70 -15.40 -10.94 8.73
CA ALA A 70 -14.09 -10.40 8.42
C ALA A 70 -14.14 -9.23 7.43
N LYS A 71 -14.97 -9.33 6.37
CA LYS A 71 -15.19 -8.23 5.41
C LYS A 71 -15.71 -6.97 6.13
N THR A 72 -16.74 -7.13 6.97
CA THR A 72 -17.32 -6.03 7.74
C THR A 72 -16.31 -5.45 8.74
N ALA A 73 -15.51 -6.27 9.40
CA ALA A 73 -14.51 -5.80 10.35
C ALA A 73 -13.41 -4.95 9.68
N ILE A 74 -12.93 -5.33 8.50
CA ILE A 74 -11.97 -4.53 7.71
C ILE A 74 -12.58 -3.17 7.33
N LEU A 75 -13.81 -3.18 6.82
CA LEU A 75 -14.49 -1.95 6.43
C LEU A 75 -14.77 -1.04 7.64
N GLN A 76 -15.26 -1.60 8.75
CA GLN A 76 -15.50 -0.84 9.98
C GLN A 76 -14.20 -0.22 10.50
N CYS A 77 -13.12 -1.01 10.57
CA CYS A 77 -11.80 -0.54 10.94
C CYS A 77 -11.35 0.68 10.12
N SER A 78 -11.55 0.62 8.80
CA SER A 78 -11.18 1.69 7.88
C SER A 78 -12.02 2.96 8.04
N VAL A 79 -13.31 2.82 8.35
CA VAL A 79 -14.24 3.93 8.62
C VAL A 79 -13.92 4.60 9.96
N ASP A 80 -13.60 3.80 10.99
CA ASP A 80 -13.19 4.31 12.30
C ASP A 80 -11.89 5.11 12.19
N LEU A 81 -10.89 4.57 11.48
CA LEU A 81 -9.64 5.27 11.18
C LEU A 81 -9.89 6.57 10.43
N ARG A 82 -10.71 6.53 9.37
CA ARG A 82 -11.04 7.72 8.58
C ARG A 82 -11.71 8.78 9.44
N SER A 83 -12.71 8.40 10.23
CA SER A 83 -13.44 9.31 11.10
C SER A 83 -12.54 9.92 12.16
N ASN A 84 -11.69 9.11 12.80
CA ASN A 84 -10.73 9.58 13.80
C ASN A 84 -9.69 10.52 13.18
N ILE A 85 -9.14 10.20 12.02
CA ILE A 85 -8.11 11.04 11.39
C ILE A 85 -8.70 12.35 10.86
N ILE A 86 -9.87 12.32 10.23
CA ILE A 86 -10.55 13.55 9.79
C ILE A 86 -10.88 14.43 11.01
N THR A 87 -11.46 13.84 12.07
CA THR A 87 -11.92 14.60 13.22
C THR A 87 -10.78 15.10 14.10
N ALA A 88 -9.72 14.30 14.31
CA ALA A 88 -8.62 14.63 15.20
C ALA A 88 -7.47 15.39 14.52
N LEU A 89 -7.19 15.12 13.23
CA LEU A 89 -6.05 15.71 12.52
C LEU A 89 -6.46 16.69 11.41
N GLY A 90 -7.74 16.77 11.05
CA GLY A 90 -8.23 17.67 9.98
C GLY A 90 -7.60 17.40 8.61
N LYS A 91 -7.12 16.17 8.37
CA LYS A 91 -6.41 15.81 7.13
C LYS A 91 -7.38 15.39 6.05
N ASN A 92 -7.00 15.68 4.79
CA ASN A 92 -7.69 15.12 3.64
C ASN A 92 -7.36 13.62 3.50
N THR A 93 -8.36 12.80 3.23
CA THR A 93 -8.21 11.35 3.13
C THR A 93 -8.56 10.86 1.73
N VAL A 94 -7.66 10.08 1.14
CA VAL A 94 -7.96 9.22 -0.01
C VAL A 94 -8.36 7.85 0.54
N TYR A 95 -9.63 7.51 0.44
CA TYR A 95 -10.16 6.22 0.86
C TYR A 95 -10.26 5.28 -0.32
N ILE A 96 -9.65 4.11 -0.23
CA ILE A 96 -9.66 3.07 -1.26
C ILE A 96 -10.22 1.79 -0.65
N ALA A 97 -11.27 1.22 -1.25
CA ALA A 97 -11.79 -0.09 -0.88
C ALA A 97 -11.63 -1.06 -2.04
N CYS A 98 -11.07 -2.25 -1.79
CA CYS A 98 -10.77 -3.25 -2.81
C CYS A 98 -11.46 -4.59 -2.51
N GLU A 99 -12.10 -5.16 -3.53
CA GLU A 99 -12.61 -6.54 -3.55
C GLU A 99 -12.12 -7.25 -4.83
N GLY A 100 -11.16 -8.16 -4.66
CA GLY A 100 -10.55 -8.87 -5.78
C GLY A 100 -9.77 -7.92 -6.68
N SER A 101 -10.14 -7.90 -7.97
CA SER A 101 -9.52 -7.01 -8.96
C SER A 101 -10.19 -5.64 -9.07
N ASN A 102 -11.19 -5.34 -8.24
CA ASN A 102 -11.96 -4.10 -8.32
C ASN A 102 -11.68 -3.24 -7.09
N CYS A 103 -11.25 -2.00 -7.31
CA CYS A 103 -11.11 -1.03 -6.23
C CYS A 103 -11.95 0.21 -6.51
N LEU A 104 -12.41 0.85 -5.45
CA LEU A 104 -13.15 2.10 -5.46
C LEU A 104 -12.35 3.12 -4.67
N VAL A 105 -12.15 4.31 -5.24
CA VAL A 105 -11.50 5.43 -4.57
C VAL A 105 -12.49 6.56 -4.32
N SER A 106 -12.39 7.18 -3.14
CA SER A 106 -13.14 8.36 -2.74
C SER A 106 -12.22 9.32 -1.98
N GLU A 107 -12.27 10.60 -2.28
CA GLU A 107 -11.51 11.63 -1.55
C GLU A 107 -12.43 12.43 -0.64
N SER A 108 -11.98 12.77 0.57
CA SER A 108 -12.80 13.51 1.56
C SER A 108 -13.20 14.92 1.12
N ASN A 109 -12.45 15.52 0.19
CA ASN A 109 -12.69 16.86 -0.33
C ASN A 109 -13.46 16.85 -1.67
N GLU A 110 -13.77 15.69 -2.23
CA GLU A 110 -14.64 15.57 -3.41
C GLU A 110 -16.07 15.20 -2.98
N ALA A 111 -17.06 15.90 -3.52
CA ALA A 111 -18.46 15.67 -3.17
C ALA A 111 -18.96 14.33 -3.75
N ASN A 112 -19.13 13.32 -2.90
CA ASN A 112 -19.79 12.04 -3.19
C ASN A 112 -19.34 11.34 -4.49
N THR A 113 -18.08 11.53 -4.88
CA THR A 113 -17.49 10.82 -6.02
C THR A 113 -16.84 9.54 -5.50
N THR A 114 -17.31 8.41 -6.02
CA THR A 114 -16.59 7.15 -5.93
C THR A 114 -16.18 6.78 -7.35
N LYS A 115 -14.88 6.60 -7.57
CA LYS A 115 -14.33 6.29 -8.90
C LYS A 115 -13.76 4.87 -8.88
N PRO A 116 -14.06 4.03 -9.89
CA PRO A 116 -13.38 2.75 -10.02
C PRO A 116 -11.90 2.96 -10.35
N ILE A 117 -11.04 2.14 -9.77
CA ILE A 117 -9.61 2.09 -10.04
C ILE A 117 -9.14 0.64 -10.09
N SER A 118 -8.18 0.34 -10.96
CA SER A 118 -7.53 -0.97 -10.95
C SER A 118 -6.56 -1.09 -9.76
N PRO A 119 -6.24 -2.31 -9.30
CA PRO A 119 -5.26 -2.52 -8.23
C PRO A 119 -3.89 -1.90 -8.55
N SER A 120 -3.48 -1.92 -9.81
CA SER A 120 -2.24 -1.28 -10.27
C SER A 120 -2.27 0.26 -10.12
N GLY A 121 -3.45 0.87 -10.19
CA GLY A 121 -3.64 2.31 -10.04
C GLY A 121 -3.55 2.82 -8.61
N ILE A 122 -3.61 1.93 -7.60
CA ILE A 122 -3.53 2.32 -6.18
C ILE A 122 -2.22 3.07 -5.92
N SER A 123 -1.09 2.55 -6.40
CA SER A 123 0.23 3.17 -6.20
C SER A 123 0.30 4.61 -6.68
N ASN A 124 -0.32 4.92 -7.83
CA ASN A 124 -0.42 6.28 -8.35
C ASN A 124 -1.40 7.12 -7.55
N ALA A 125 -2.54 6.55 -7.16
CA ALA A 125 -3.55 7.24 -6.36
C ALA A 125 -3.06 7.55 -4.93
N THR A 126 -2.08 6.81 -4.41
CA THR A 126 -1.53 6.97 -3.05
C THR A 126 -0.10 7.49 -3.02
N PHE A 127 0.44 7.94 -4.15
CA PHE A 127 1.83 8.39 -4.26
C PHE A 127 2.12 9.57 -3.32
N GLY A 128 3.18 9.44 -2.53
CA GLY A 128 3.63 10.47 -1.59
C GLY A 128 2.72 10.66 -0.36
N MET A 129 1.76 9.75 -0.12
CA MET A 129 0.89 9.80 1.06
C MET A 129 1.23 8.69 2.04
N PRO A 130 1.25 8.98 3.36
CA PRO A 130 1.22 7.93 4.38
C PRO A 130 -0.04 7.07 4.23
N GLN A 131 0.13 5.75 4.30
CA GLN A 131 -0.91 4.78 3.98
C GLN A 131 -1.28 3.94 5.21
N PHE A 132 -2.55 3.94 5.59
CA PHE A 132 -3.11 2.92 6.48
C PHE A 132 -3.67 1.81 5.61
N TYR A 133 -3.02 0.65 5.59
CA TYR A 133 -3.43 -0.49 4.79
C TYR A 133 -4.02 -1.57 5.70
N ILE A 134 -5.28 -1.92 5.48
CA ILE A 134 -6.05 -2.82 6.33
C ILE A 134 -6.46 -4.00 5.46
N SER A 135 -6.07 -5.20 5.86
CA SER A 135 -6.39 -6.40 5.08
C SER A 135 -6.70 -7.59 5.96
N TYR A 136 -7.30 -8.60 5.36
CA TYR A 136 -7.39 -9.91 5.99
C TYR A 136 -6.01 -10.54 6.15
N GLY A 137 -5.74 -11.20 7.28
CA GLY A 137 -4.51 -11.95 7.46
C GLY A 137 -4.35 -12.54 8.86
N LYS A 138 -3.21 -13.20 9.08
CA LYS A 138 -2.90 -13.77 10.41
C LYS A 138 -2.77 -12.64 11.44
N PRO A 139 -3.20 -12.84 12.70
CA PRO A 139 -3.04 -11.85 13.74
C PRO A 139 -1.55 -11.71 14.05
N ILE A 140 -0.94 -10.68 13.48
CA ILE A 140 0.40 -10.20 13.81
C ILE A 140 0.26 -8.75 14.26
N ASP A 141 1.20 -8.27 15.07
CA ASP A 141 1.26 -6.86 15.46
C ASP A 141 1.31 -5.98 14.20
N PRO A 142 0.63 -4.81 14.20
CA PRO A 142 0.68 -3.88 13.07
C PRO A 142 2.13 -3.61 12.64
N ALA A 143 2.40 -3.68 11.33
CA ALA A 143 3.73 -3.38 10.80
C ALA A 143 3.75 -1.94 10.35
N TYR A 144 4.64 -1.17 10.96
CA TYR A 144 4.89 0.21 10.58
C TYR A 144 6.08 0.26 9.63
N PHE A 145 5.99 1.13 8.64
CA PHE A 145 7.02 1.51 7.69
C PHE A 145 6.97 3.04 7.59
N ALA A 146 7.99 3.66 7.01
CA ALA A 146 8.05 5.12 6.94
C ALA A 146 6.77 5.75 6.34
N ASP A 147 6.21 5.15 5.29
CA ASP A 147 5.06 5.65 4.55
C ASP A 147 3.83 4.74 4.65
N LYS A 148 3.88 3.66 5.42
CA LYS A 148 2.78 2.67 5.49
C LYS A 148 2.65 2.06 6.89
N ALA A 149 1.43 1.97 7.40
CA ALA A 149 1.07 1.12 8.52
C ALA A 149 0.13 0.02 8.02
N HIS A 150 0.48 -1.25 8.25
CA HIS A 150 -0.33 -2.40 7.86
C HIS A 150 -1.04 -2.98 9.10
N PHE A 151 -2.37 -3.02 9.05
CA PHE A 151 -3.24 -3.62 10.04
C PHE A 151 -3.86 -4.91 9.50
N TRP A 152 -3.89 -5.96 10.33
CA TRP A 152 -4.52 -7.23 9.97
C TRP A 152 -5.79 -7.47 10.78
N VAL A 153 -6.83 -7.90 10.07
CA VAL A 153 -8.11 -8.30 10.64
C VAL A 153 -8.36 -9.77 10.30
N ASN A 154 -8.96 -10.52 11.20
CA ASN A 154 -9.40 -11.89 10.92
C ASN A 154 -10.74 -12.19 11.59
N ASP A 155 -11.19 -13.45 11.48
CA ASP A 155 -12.51 -13.89 11.97
C ASP A 155 -12.65 -13.89 13.50
N THR A 156 -11.54 -13.90 14.24
CA THR A 156 -11.52 -14.00 15.71
C THR A 156 -10.97 -12.75 16.40
N LEU A 157 -10.24 -11.91 15.67
CA LEU A 157 -9.53 -10.75 16.17
C LEU A 157 -9.86 -9.55 15.30
N THR A 158 -10.80 -8.75 15.79
CA THR A 158 -10.96 -7.36 15.37
C THR A 158 -9.95 -6.56 16.18
N TYR A 159 -8.76 -6.28 15.62
CA TYR A 159 -7.93 -5.25 16.22
C TYR A 159 -8.78 -3.98 16.28
N PRO A 160 -8.98 -3.36 17.45
CA PRO A 160 -9.71 -2.12 17.50
C PRO A 160 -8.89 -1.10 16.72
N CYS A 161 -9.35 -0.74 15.54
CA CYS A 161 -8.76 0.33 14.74
C CYS A 161 -9.13 1.71 15.31
N SER A 162 -9.73 1.74 16.51
CA SER A 162 -9.49 2.83 17.45
C SER A 162 -7.99 2.88 17.66
N ILE A 163 -7.35 3.77 16.90
CA ILE A 163 -5.95 4.10 17.04
C ILE A 163 -5.67 4.15 18.54
N TYR A 164 -4.76 3.30 19.03
CA TYR A 164 -4.09 3.52 20.30
C TYR A 164 -3.40 4.88 20.16
N SER A 165 -4.22 5.90 20.41
CA SER A 165 -3.93 7.25 20.81
C SER A 165 -2.76 7.92 20.12
N ILE A 166 -3.06 8.54 18.97
CA ILE A 166 -2.36 9.76 18.51
C ILE A 166 -2.25 10.78 19.67
N GLU A 167 -3.22 10.80 20.59
CA GLU A 167 -3.16 11.60 21.84
C GLU A 167 -2.11 11.11 22.86
N THR A 168 -1.81 9.82 22.95
CA THR A 168 -0.90 9.31 23.99
C THR A 168 0.55 9.32 23.52
N GLN A 169 0.81 9.35 22.20
CA GLN A 169 2.13 9.67 21.66
C GLN A 169 2.41 11.17 21.64
N ASN A 170 1.42 12.02 21.31
CA ASN A 170 1.58 13.49 21.46
C ASN A 170 1.75 13.92 22.93
N ALA A 171 1.13 13.25 23.89
CA ALA A 171 1.38 13.50 25.32
C ALA A 171 2.82 13.14 25.75
N THR A 172 3.46 12.18 25.09
CA THR A 172 4.86 11.80 25.36
C THR A 172 5.85 12.77 24.69
N ALA A 173 5.54 13.25 23.48
CA ALA A 173 6.34 14.26 22.78
C ALA A 173 6.24 15.67 23.41
N ALA A 174 5.07 16.05 23.96
CA ALA A 174 4.88 17.32 24.67
C ALA A 174 5.37 17.27 26.13
N GLY A 175 5.31 16.10 26.79
CA GLY A 175 5.78 15.90 28.15
C GLY A 175 7.31 15.89 28.32
N ASN A 176 8.05 15.54 27.26
CA ASN A 176 9.52 15.59 27.24
C ASN A 176 10.10 16.93 26.77
N ALA A 177 9.27 17.88 26.33
CA ALA A 177 9.70 19.25 26.01
C ALA A 177 9.55 20.22 27.20
N SER A 178 9.09 19.73 28.36
CA SER A 178 8.81 20.53 29.55
C SER A 178 9.37 19.96 30.87
N GLN A 179 10.41 19.11 30.80
CA GLN A 179 11.27 18.78 31.94
C GLN A 179 12.72 19.20 31.70
#